data_AF-A0A4R2C9P7-F1
#
_entry.id   AF-A0A4R2C9P7-F1
#
_cell.length_a   1.000
_cell.length_b   1.000
_cell.length_c   1.000
_cell.angle_alpha   90.00
_cell.angle_beta   90.00
_cell.angle_gamma   90.00
#
_symmetry.space_group_name_H-M   'P 1'
#
loop_
_entity.id
_entity.type
_entity.pdbx_description
1 polymer ?
#
loop_
_entity_poly.entity_id
_entity_poly.type
_entity_poly.pdbx_seq_one_letter_code
_entity_poly.pdbx_strand_id
1 'polypeptide(L)'
;MSARFAGLGAALIAVLAFLSPTPAAAAPPELPDQIAAAWKTDRIYIHGSMRPAFPKAELDRIRAASRTVDFPVYVALLPRVPSTRELPAELPTLLQARLGQPGLYLVWTVSNDYWSGTEKLVRPGGLKGRELVGVQLDDEQDNRIVTDRPAPRIVRTIQQAATAYYGRPLPEVPAGDLREDTYSGRSGRSTTDKEDLSAFIGMGVGGVLGVIIVILLTVRSRRKRPAKDRQNAKARRGNGRGKAGQSGEVAAPREPVSVSAVRTQADRWISKADKALRGLESRIKASRDNSLDLLDRRDDAARRLDAARTLRSSESVPATAGDPSGELTAAAGAFVLARQAWQVAGDGTVQPPCFFDPTHQPGTVQAAWSEGTEVPACPNCARLLERGETPRGFLVWKKSGLFGMDQSAVPYWTLDPKEQPLVATGFGSLEDDLAERVGRQEDK
;
A
#
# COMPACT_ATOMS: atom_id res chain seq x y z
N MET A 1 -42.92 -64.74 50.73
CA MET A 1 -42.76 -63.78 49.60
C MET A 1 -41.97 -62.59 50.13
N SER A 2 -41.10 -61.98 49.31
CA SER A 2 -40.19 -60.85 49.64
C SER A 2 -38.78 -61.22 50.13
N ALA A 3 -37.91 -61.74 49.25
CA ALA A 3 -36.44 -61.69 49.44
C ALA A 3 -35.60 -62.15 48.20
N ARG A 4 -36.01 -61.89 46.95
CA ARG A 4 -35.24 -62.36 45.77
C ARG A 4 -35.11 -61.39 44.58
N PHE A 5 -35.23 -60.08 44.81
CA PHE A 5 -35.04 -59.08 43.73
C PHE A 5 -33.91 -58.06 43.96
N ALA A 6 -33.14 -58.17 45.04
CA ALA A 6 -32.06 -57.22 45.34
C ALA A 6 -30.70 -57.55 44.69
N GLY A 7 -30.51 -58.75 44.13
CA GLY A 7 -29.19 -59.23 43.67
C GLY A 7 -28.83 -58.87 42.22
N LEU A 8 -29.79 -58.51 41.38
CA LEU A 8 -29.56 -58.29 39.93
C LEU A 8 -29.30 -56.82 39.56
N GLY A 9 -29.67 -55.86 40.42
CA GLY A 9 -29.40 -54.43 40.18
C GLY A 9 -27.94 -54.03 40.48
N ALA A 10 -27.30 -54.66 41.47
CA ALA A 10 -25.94 -54.31 41.87
C ALA A 10 -24.86 -54.81 40.90
N ALA A 11 -25.11 -55.92 40.20
CA ALA A 11 -24.16 -56.47 39.24
C ALA A 11 -24.09 -55.65 37.93
N LEU A 12 -25.18 -54.98 37.53
CA LEU A 12 -25.20 -54.17 36.30
C LEU A 12 -24.51 -52.81 36.48
N ILE A 13 -24.54 -52.25 37.70
CA ILE A 13 -23.88 -50.97 38.03
C ILE A 13 -22.35 -51.16 38.16
N ALA A 14 -21.89 -52.33 38.63
CA ALA A 14 -20.46 -52.62 38.74
C ALA A 14 -19.76 -52.78 37.37
N VAL A 15 -20.48 -53.18 36.32
CA VAL A 15 -19.92 -53.31 34.95
C VAL A 15 -19.81 -51.94 34.26
N LEU A 16 -20.68 -50.98 34.58
CA LEU A 16 -20.62 -49.62 34.03
C LEU A 16 -19.49 -48.76 34.64
N ALA A 17 -18.98 -49.11 35.82
CA ALA A 17 -17.86 -48.40 36.47
C ALA A 17 -16.48 -48.76 35.90
N PHE A 18 -16.37 -49.77 35.05
CA PHE A 18 -15.12 -50.16 34.37
C PHE A 18 -15.06 -49.71 32.89
N LEU A 19 -16.05 -48.95 32.40
CA LEU A 19 -15.85 -48.18 31.18
C LEU A 19 -14.92 -47.01 31.51
N SER A 20 -13.62 -47.26 31.36
CA SER A 20 -12.63 -46.19 31.30
C SER A 20 -13.11 -45.20 30.25
N PRO A 21 -13.20 -43.89 30.56
CA PRO A 21 -13.51 -42.90 29.54
C PRO A 21 -12.45 -43.05 28.46
N THR A 22 -12.87 -43.52 27.28
CA THR A 22 -12.02 -43.43 26.11
C THR A 22 -11.67 -41.95 25.98
N PRO A 23 -10.38 -41.58 25.90
CA PRO A 23 -10.03 -40.19 25.64
C PRO A 23 -10.79 -39.82 24.37
N ALA A 24 -11.70 -38.84 24.48
CA ALA A 24 -12.36 -38.28 23.32
C ALA A 24 -11.22 -37.90 22.37
N ALA A 25 -11.10 -38.65 21.28
CA ALA A 25 -10.08 -38.37 20.28
C ALA A 25 -10.36 -36.94 19.82
N ALA A 26 -9.54 -36.01 20.29
CA ALA A 26 -9.64 -34.61 19.91
C ALA A 26 -9.69 -34.61 18.37
N ALA A 27 -10.67 -33.89 17.81
CA ALA A 27 -10.75 -33.72 16.37
C ALA A 27 -9.35 -33.35 15.87
N PRO A 28 -8.88 -33.96 14.77
CA PRO A 28 -7.55 -33.66 14.27
C PRO A 28 -7.45 -32.14 14.09
N PRO A 29 -6.36 -31.51 14.57
CA PRO A 29 -6.22 -30.06 14.51
C PRO A 29 -6.43 -29.58 13.08
N GLU A 30 -6.97 -28.38 12.89
CA GLU A 30 -7.16 -27.86 11.54
C GLU A 30 -5.81 -27.74 10.81
N LEU A 31 -5.82 -27.79 9.48
CA LEU A 31 -4.59 -27.77 8.68
C LEU A 31 -3.65 -26.59 9.05
N PRO A 32 -4.12 -25.35 9.26
CA PRO A 32 -3.25 -24.26 9.70
C PRO A 32 -2.58 -24.52 11.06
N ASP A 33 -3.31 -25.14 12.00
CA ASP A 33 -2.77 -25.47 13.32
C ASP A 33 -1.74 -26.59 13.24
N GLN A 34 -1.96 -27.59 12.37
CA GLN A 34 -0.99 -28.65 12.07
C GLN A 34 0.32 -28.08 11.53
N ILE A 35 0.24 -27.18 10.54
CA ILE A 35 1.40 -26.54 9.93
C ILE A 35 2.14 -25.70 10.98
N ALA A 36 1.42 -24.85 11.73
CA ALA A 36 2.00 -24.00 12.75
C ALA A 36 2.66 -24.81 13.88
N ALA A 37 2.06 -25.92 14.30
CA ALA A 37 2.64 -26.83 15.28
C ALA A 37 3.92 -27.50 14.75
N ALA A 38 3.91 -27.97 13.50
CA ALA A 38 5.07 -28.59 12.87
C ALA A 38 6.25 -27.59 12.76
N TRP A 39 5.98 -26.35 12.38
CA TRP A 39 6.96 -25.28 12.25
C TRP A 39 7.67 -24.88 13.56
N LYS A 40 7.13 -25.26 14.72
CA LYS A 40 7.84 -25.12 16.00
C LYS A 40 9.04 -26.07 16.12
N THR A 41 9.02 -27.19 15.38
CA THR A 41 10.06 -28.22 15.42
C THR A 41 10.92 -28.20 14.17
N ASP A 42 10.30 -28.25 12.99
CA ASP A 42 10.97 -28.10 11.69
C ASP A 42 10.21 -27.05 10.88
N ARG A 43 10.91 -25.97 10.50
CA ARG A 43 10.33 -24.86 9.73
C ARG A 43 9.95 -25.25 8.30
N ILE A 44 10.23 -26.49 7.88
CA ILE A 44 9.72 -27.04 6.63
C ILE A 44 8.69 -28.13 6.93
N TYR A 45 7.45 -27.87 6.54
CA TYR A 45 6.33 -28.80 6.61
C TYR A 45 6.08 -29.40 5.22
N ILE A 46 6.15 -30.72 5.11
CA ILE A 46 5.67 -31.47 3.95
C ILE A 46 4.47 -32.28 4.39
N HIS A 47 3.35 -32.10 3.70
CA HIS A 47 2.13 -32.87 3.94
C HIS A 47 2.39 -34.37 3.85
N GLY A 48 1.76 -35.16 4.72
CA GLY A 48 2.05 -36.59 4.89
C GLY A 48 1.97 -37.40 3.59
N SER A 49 1.00 -37.10 2.73
CA SER A 49 0.82 -37.79 1.43
C SER A 49 1.96 -37.56 0.43
N MET A 50 2.71 -36.46 0.56
CA MET A 50 3.80 -36.11 -0.35
C MET A 50 5.17 -36.59 0.15
N ARG A 51 5.33 -36.81 1.46
CA ARG A 51 6.64 -37.13 2.07
C ARG A 51 7.37 -38.30 1.40
N PRO A 52 6.74 -39.44 1.08
CA PRO A 52 7.45 -40.58 0.49
C PRO A 52 8.00 -40.30 -0.92
N ALA A 53 7.34 -39.42 -1.66
CA ALA A 53 7.69 -39.10 -3.04
C ALA A 53 8.51 -37.80 -3.19
N PHE A 54 8.70 -37.04 -2.11
CA PHE A 54 9.38 -35.76 -2.19
C PHE A 54 10.90 -35.93 -2.38
N PRO A 55 11.51 -35.37 -3.45
CA PRO A 55 12.93 -35.56 -3.71
C PRO A 55 13.80 -34.98 -2.57
N LYS A 56 14.63 -35.83 -1.95
CA LYS A 56 15.51 -35.41 -0.85
C LYS A 56 16.46 -34.29 -1.25
N ALA A 57 17.02 -34.35 -2.46
CA ALA A 57 17.92 -33.32 -2.98
C ALA A 57 17.24 -31.94 -3.04
N GLU A 58 15.97 -31.88 -3.45
CA GLU A 58 15.21 -30.62 -3.50
C GLU A 58 14.95 -30.07 -2.09
N LEU A 59 14.60 -30.95 -1.13
CA LEU A 59 14.45 -30.55 0.28
C LEU A 59 15.75 -30.00 0.87
N ASP A 60 16.87 -30.66 0.60
CA ASP A 60 18.18 -30.24 1.10
C ASP A 60 18.61 -28.89 0.50
N ARG A 61 18.26 -28.62 -0.77
CA ARG A 61 18.47 -27.31 -1.41
C ARG A 61 17.66 -26.20 -0.74
N ILE A 62 16.38 -26.43 -0.46
CA ILE A 62 15.53 -25.46 0.25
C ILE A 62 16.12 -25.18 1.63
N ARG A 63 16.51 -26.23 2.39
CA ARG A 63 17.16 -26.09 3.70
C ARG A 63 18.49 -25.36 3.63
N ALA A 64 19.28 -25.55 2.57
CA ALA A 64 20.52 -24.83 2.36
C ALA A 64 20.25 -23.34 2.15
N ALA A 65 19.32 -22.97 1.25
CA ALA A 65 18.94 -21.58 1.00
C ALA A 65 18.34 -20.91 2.25
N SER A 66 17.49 -21.59 3.01
CA SER A 66 16.97 -21.04 4.27
C SER A 66 18.05 -20.74 5.31
N ARG A 67 19.23 -21.38 5.23
CA ARG A 67 20.37 -21.14 6.14
C ARG A 67 21.27 -19.98 5.69
N THR A 68 21.13 -19.49 4.46
CA THR A 68 21.95 -18.36 3.96
C THR A 68 21.38 -17.00 4.34
N VAL A 69 20.22 -16.95 4.99
CA VAL A 69 19.53 -15.71 5.37
C VAL A 69 19.44 -15.61 6.90
N ASP A 70 19.59 -14.40 7.44
CA ASP A 70 19.56 -14.17 8.90
C ASP A 70 18.13 -14.00 9.46
N PHE A 71 17.09 -14.35 8.69
CA PHE A 71 15.69 -14.36 9.15
C PHE A 71 15.09 -15.77 9.05
N PRO A 72 14.10 -16.12 9.90
CA PRO A 72 13.40 -17.40 9.80
C PRO A 72 12.67 -17.58 8.47
N VAL A 73 12.83 -18.74 7.83
CA VAL A 73 12.07 -19.14 6.64
C VAL A 73 11.19 -20.33 7.00
N TYR A 74 9.89 -20.17 6.79
CA TYR A 74 8.84 -21.16 7.04
C TYR A 74 8.26 -21.62 5.70
N VAL A 75 8.32 -22.92 5.40
CA VAL A 75 7.85 -23.49 4.13
C VAL A 75 6.83 -24.58 4.40
N ALA A 76 5.66 -24.51 3.76
CA ALA A 76 4.63 -25.53 3.79
C ALA A 76 4.37 -26.03 2.37
N LEU A 77 4.54 -27.33 2.16
CA LEU A 77 4.34 -28.01 0.89
C LEU A 77 3.11 -28.91 1.00
N LEU A 78 2.08 -28.57 0.24
CA LEU A 78 0.74 -29.17 0.30
C LEU A 78 0.40 -29.79 -1.06
N PRO A 79 -0.26 -30.96 -1.09
CA PRO A 79 -0.76 -31.50 -2.35
C PRO A 79 -1.85 -30.58 -2.90
N ARG A 80 -2.04 -30.54 -4.21
CA ARG A 80 -3.16 -29.80 -4.81
C ARG A 80 -4.38 -30.71 -4.92
N VAL A 81 -5.13 -30.86 -3.84
CA VAL A 81 -6.40 -31.62 -3.79
C VAL A 81 -7.56 -30.66 -3.48
N PRO A 82 -8.84 -31.02 -3.68
CA PRO A 82 -9.96 -30.08 -3.45
C PRO A 82 -9.92 -29.35 -2.09
N SER A 83 -9.50 -30.02 -1.01
CA SER A 83 -9.35 -29.42 0.33
C SER A 83 -8.21 -28.40 0.49
N THR A 84 -7.30 -28.32 -0.48
CA THR A 84 -6.08 -27.49 -0.49
C THR A 84 -5.92 -26.73 -1.81
N ARG A 85 -6.89 -26.84 -2.73
CA ARG A 85 -6.89 -26.16 -4.02
C ARG A 85 -7.30 -24.69 -3.85
N GLU A 86 -8.21 -24.46 -2.92
CA GLU A 86 -8.73 -23.13 -2.55
C GLU A 86 -8.16 -22.72 -1.20
N LEU A 87 -6.84 -22.87 -1.02
CA LEU A 87 -6.22 -22.30 0.17
C LEU A 87 -6.46 -20.78 0.15
N PRO A 88 -6.87 -20.19 1.28
CA PRO A 88 -6.97 -18.75 1.36
C PRO A 88 -5.62 -18.13 1.00
N ALA A 89 -5.62 -17.11 0.14
CA ALA A 89 -4.42 -16.31 -0.15
C ALA A 89 -3.80 -15.75 1.14
N GLU A 90 -4.62 -15.60 2.19
CA GLU A 90 -4.27 -15.17 3.53
C GLU A 90 -3.65 -16.25 4.40
N LEU A 91 -3.49 -17.50 3.95
CA LEU A 91 -2.95 -18.56 4.79
C LEU A 91 -1.54 -18.24 5.35
N PRO A 92 -0.59 -17.65 4.60
CA PRO A 92 0.66 -17.15 5.18
C PRO A 92 0.43 -16.12 6.30
N THR A 93 -0.56 -15.23 6.16
CA THR A 93 -0.96 -14.27 7.21
C THR A 93 -1.48 -14.98 8.44
N LEU A 94 -2.38 -15.95 8.27
CA LEU A 94 -2.96 -16.73 9.35
C LEU A 94 -1.91 -17.56 10.11
N LEU A 95 -0.92 -18.12 9.40
CA LEU A 95 0.16 -18.87 10.01
C LEU A 95 1.15 -17.96 10.74
N GLN A 96 1.43 -16.77 10.19
CA GLN A 96 2.22 -15.77 10.88
C GLN A 96 1.54 -15.30 12.17
N ALA A 97 0.23 -15.06 12.15
CA ALA A 97 -0.53 -14.70 13.34
C ALA A 97 -0.46 -15.78 14.44
N ARG A 98 -0.48 -17.06 14.05
CA ARG A 98 -0.36 -18.20 14.97
C ARG A 98 1.04 -18.35 15.57
N LEU A 99 2.09 -18.07 14.79
CA LEU A 99 3.46 -18.19 15.25
C LEU A 99 3.96 -16.95 16.01
N GLY A 100 3.44 -15.77 15.66
CA GLY A 100 3.85 -14.49 16.25
C GLY A 100 5.32 -14.13 16.01
N GLN A 101 5.96 -14.74 15.00
CA GLN A 101 7.37 -14.49 14.67
C GLN A 101 7.48 -13.67 13.37
N PRO A 102 8.55 -12.87 13.21
CA PRO A 102 8.93 -12.33 11.91
C PRO A 102 9.63 -13.40 11.06
N GLY A 103 9.58 -13.26 9.75
CA GLY A 103 10.21 -14.20 8.81
C GLY A 103 9.53 -14.23 7.44
N LEU A 104 10.05 -15.10 6.58
CA LEU A 104 9.44 -15.42 5.29
C LEU A 104 8.52 -16.64 5.46
N TYR A 105 7.27 -16.50 5.06
CA TYR A 105 6.24 -17.53 5.10
C TYR A 105 5.88 -17.94 3.67
N LEU A 106 6.05 -19.22 3.35
CA LEU A 106 5.83 -19.79 2.02
C LEU A 106 4.85 -20.94 2.13
N VAL A 107 3.73 -20.85 1.42
CA VAL A 107 2.75 -21.94 1.33
C VAL A 107 2.56 -22.31 -0.14
N TRP A 108 2.96 -23.52 -0.49
CA TRP A 108 2.99 -24.00 -1.87
C TRP A 108 2.07 -25.20 -2.04
N THR A 109 1.24 -25.14 -3.08
CA THR A 109 0.43 -26.25 -3.56
C THR A 109 1.09 -26.93 -4.73
N VAL A 110 1.03 -28.27 -4.74
CA VAL A 110 1.85 -29.11 -5.62
C VAL A 110 0.99 -30.15 -6.34
N SER A 111 1.07 -30.17 -7.67
CA SER A 111 0.68 -31.31 -8.51
C SER A 111 1.84 -31.76 -9.39
N ASN A 112 1.64 -32.79 -10.20
CA ASN A 112 2.69 -33.38 -11.04
C ASN A 112 3.32 -32.40 -12.04
N ASP A 113 2.58 -31.37 -12.45
CA ASP A 113 2.92 -30.44 -13.52
C ASP A 113 2.75 -28.96 -13.11
N TYR A 114 2.19 -28.71 -11.93
CA TYR A 114 1.81 -27.37 -11.50
C TYR A 114 2.22 -27.13 -10.04
N TRP A 115 3.09 -26.13 -9.89
CA TRP A 115 3.61 -25.66 -8.61
C TRP A 115 3.26 -24.19 -8.48
N SER A 116 2.53 -23.84 -7.44
CA SER A 116 2.17 -22.45 -7.16
C SER A 116 2.21 -22.22 -5.66
N GLY A 117 2.66 -21.04 -5.27
CA GLY A 117 2.72 -20.64 -3.87
C GLY A 117 2.10 -19.30 -3.61
N THR A 118 1.90 -19.05 -2.32
CA THR A 118 1.69 -17.72 -1.75
C THR A 118 2.80 -17.47 -0.74
N GLU A 119 3.24 -16.21 -0.68
CA GLU A 119 4.38 -15.79 0.11
C GLU A 119 4.04 -14.55 0.92
N LYS A 120 4.63 -14.47 2.12
CA LYS A 120 4.56 -13.27 2.95
C LYS A 120 5.88 -13.06 3.66
N LEU A 121 6.50 -11.89 3.47
CA LEU A 121 7.67 -11.47 4.22
C LEU A 121 7.26 -10.54 5.36
N VAL A 122 7.54 -10.92 6.60
CA VAL A 122 7.25 -10.13 7.80
C VAL A 122 8.55 -9.73 8.50
N ARG A 123 8.70 -8.44 8.79
CA ARG A 123 9.90 -7.84 9.38
C ARG A 123 9.67 -7.41 10.84
N PRO A 124 10.65 -7.57 11.74
CA PRO A 124 10.58 -6.98 13.07
C PRO A 124 10.62 -5.44 12.96
N GLY A 125 9.63 -4.74 13.50
CA GLY A 125 9.61 -3.27 13.56
C GLY A 125 9.06 -2.53 12.33
N GLY A 126 8.41 -3.23 11.38
CA GLY A 126 7.82 -2.61 10.19
C GLY A 126 8.79 -2.53 9.00
N LEU A 127 8.28 -2.03 7.87
CA LEU A 127 8.74 -2.26 6.48
C LEU A 127 10.08 -1.57 6.09
N LYS A 128 11.12 -1.56 6.93
CA LYS A 128 12.45 -1.09 6.48
C LYS A 128 13.00 -2.02 5.39
N GLY A 129 13.22 -1.49 4.17
CA GLY A 129 13.66 -2.23 2.97
C GLY A 129 12.53 -2.40 1.93
N ARG A 130 12.82 -3.05 0.79
CA ARG A 130 11.87 -3.21 -0.32
C ARG A 130 10.74 -4.18 0.01
N GLU A 131 9.63 -4.06 -0.70
CA GLU A 131 8.57 -5.08 -0.66
C GLU A 131 9.01 -6.30 -1.46
N LEU A 132 8.66 -7.50 -0.99
CA LEU A 132 9.00 -8.75 -1.68
C LEU A 132 8.44 -8.75 -3.11
N VAL A 133 7.20 -8.29 -3.29
CA VAL A 133 6.57 -8.22 -4.61
C VAL A 133 7.30 -7.26 -5.55
N GLY A 134 7.81 -6.14 -5.03
CA GLY A 134 8.61 -5.19 -5.81
C GLY A 134 9.93 -5.81 -6.28
N VAL A 135 10.59 -6.60 -5.42
CA VAL A 135 11.81 -7.32 -5.80
C VAL A 135 11.53 -8.42 -6.82
N GLN A 136 10.42 -9.14 -6.67
CA GLN A 136 10.00 -10.18 -7.62
C GLN A 136 9.71 -9.62 -9.01
N LEU A 137 9.03 -8.48 -9.08
CA LEU A 137 8.70 -7.82 -10.36
C LEU A 137 9.95 -7.27 -11.07
N ASP A 138 11.00 -6.93 -10.34
CA ASP A 138 12.27 -6.45 -10.89
C ASP A 138 13.23 -7.58 -11.28
N ASP A 139 12.92 -8.80 -10.89
CA ASP A 139 13.77 -9.95 -11.16
C ASP A 139 13.56 -10.48 -12.58
N GLU A 140 14.40 -10.02 -13.50
CA GLU A 140 14.35 -10.41 -14.91
C GLU A 140 14.50 -11.93 -15.13
N GLN A 141 15.14 -12.65 -14.21
CA GLN A 141 15.34 -14.09 -14.31
C GLN A 141 14.13 -14.89 -13.82
N ASP A 142 13.24 -14.28 -13.03
CA ASP A 142 12.12 -14.96 -12.36
C ASP A 142 11.25 -15.76 -13.34
N ASN A 143 10.90 -15.15 -14.47
CA ASN A 143 10.09 -15.79 -15.52
C ASN A 143 10.79 -16.96 -16.21
N ARG A 144 12.11 -17.03 -16.15
CA ARG A 144 12.91 -18.11 -16.74
C ARG A 144 13.13 -19.29 -15.79
N ILE A 145 12.76 -19.15 -14.51
CA ILE A 145 12.96 -20.22 -13.53
C ILE A 145 12.05 -21.41 -13.83
N VAL A 146 12.66 -22.60 -13.79
CA VAL A 146 11.97 -23.89 -13.94
C VAL A 146 10.88 -24.04 -12.88
N THR A 147 9.71 -24.53 -13.30
CA THR A 147 8.52 -24.72 -12.43
C THR A 147 8.05 -26.16 -12.35
N ASP A 148 8.78 -27.12 -12.92
CA ASP A 148 8.42 -28.55 -12.85
C ASP A 148 8.88 -29.21 -11.53
N ARG A 149 9.66 -28.50 -10.72
CA ARG A 149 10.21 -28.94 -9.43
C ARG A 149 10.27 -27.79 -8.42
N PRO A 150 10.24 -28.09 -7.10
CA PRO A 150 9.99 -27.08 -6.07
C PRO A 150 11.15 -26.14 -5.79
N ALA A 151 12.38 -26.66 -5.68
CA ALA A 151 13.47 -25.88 -5.11
C ALA A 151 13.82 -24.65 -5.93
N PRO A 152 13.87 -24.65 -7.28
CA PRO A 152 14.26 -23.47 -8.07
C PRO A 152 13.47 -22.21 -7.67
N ARG A 153 12.13 -22.30 -7.66
CA ARG A 153 11.28 -21.16 -7.30
C ARG A 153 11.35 -20.82 -5.82
N ILE A 154 11.28 -21.80 -4.92
CA ILE A 154 11.33 -21.54 -3.47
C ILE A 154 12.67 -20.91 -3.08
N VAL A 155 13.79 -21.43 -3.60
CA VAL A 155 15.13 -20.89 -3.38
C VAL A 155 15.21 -19.47 -3.93
N ARG A 156 14.62 -19.20 -5.10
CA ARG A 156 14.58 -17.83 -5.63
C ARG A 156 13.79 -16.90 -4.74
N THR A 157 12.61 -17.31 -4.26
CA THR A 157 11.82 -16.47 -3.35
C THR A 157 12.58 -16.17 -2.05
N ILE A 158 13.39 -17.10 -1.54
CA ILE A 158 14.28 -16.85 -0.40
C ILE A 158 15.34 -15.79 -0.73
N GLN A 159 15.94 -15.85 -1.93
CA GLN A 159 16.92 -14.86 -2.40
C GLN A 159 16.27 -13.48 -2.61
N GLN A 160 15.09 -13.43 -3.23
CA GLN A 160 14.29 -12.21 -3.40
C GLN A 160 13.90 -11.61 -2.05
N ALA A 161 13.52 -12.45 -1.07
CA ALA A 161 13.27 -11.99 0.29
C ALA A 161 14.54 -11.46 0.97
N ALA A 162 15.71 -12.06 0.71
CA ALA A 162 16.98 -11.54 1.21
C ALA A 162 17.32 -10.17 0.61
N THR A 163 17.09 -9.97 -0.69
CA THR A 163 17.21 -8.67 -1.34
C THR A 163 16.21 -7.66 -0.77
N ALA A 164 14.96 -8.05 -0.56
CA ALA A 164 13.94 -7.20 0.03
C ALA A 164 14.29 -6.78 1.47
N TYR A 165 14.86 -7.72 2.24
CA TYR A 165 15.18 -7.52 3.65
C TYR A 165 16.49 -6.73 3.86
N TYR A 166 17.54 -7.06 3.10
CA TYR A 166 18.90 -6.53 3.33
C TYR A 166 19.38 -5.55 2.25
N GLY A 167 18.63 -5.36 1.17
CA GLY A 167 19.08 -4.56 0.02
C GLY A 167 20.24 -5.18 -0.74
N ARG A 168 20.48 -6.50 -0.63
CA ARG A 168 21.57 -7.16 -1.35
C ARG A 168 21.19 -7.40 -2.81
N PRO A 169 22.11 -7.25 -3.78
CA PRO A 169 21.85 -7.64 -5.17
C PRO A 169 21.40 -9.10 -5.26
N LEU A 170 20.45 -9.37 -6.16
CA LEU A 170 20.02 -10.74 -6.44
C LEU A 170 21.20 -11.53 -7.04
N PRO A 171 21.53 -12.71 -6.51
CA PRO A 171 22.53 -13.57 -7.13
C PRO A 171 22.03 -14.09 -8.48
N GLU A 172 22.95 -14.49 -9.35
CA GLU A 172 22.61 -15.14 -10.62
C GLU A 172 21.96 -16.52 -10.36
N VAL A 173 20.93 -16.86 -11.14
CA VAL A 173 20.27 -18.16 -11.03
C VAL A 173 21.13 -19.22 -11.72
N PRO A 174 21.42 -20.36 -11.06
CA PRO A 174 22.16 -21.44 -11.69
C PRO A 174 21.53 -21.89 -13.00
N ALA A 175 22.34 -22.15 -14.03
CA ALA A 175 21.84 -22.52 -15.36
C ALA A 175 20.87 -23.71 -15.36
N GLY A 176 21.07 -24.70 -14.47
CA GLY A 176 20.17 -25.85 -14.34
C GLY A 176 18.80 -25.55 -13.70
N ASP A 177 18.61 -24.37 -13.14
CA ASP A 177 17.34 -23.88 -12.59
C ASP A 177 16.61 -22.93 -13.55
N LEU A 178 17.26 -22.59 -14.67
CA LEU A 178 16.66 -21.83 -15.75
C LEU A 178 16.11 -22.80 -16.78
N ARG A 179 14.94 -22.47 -17.33
CA ARG A 179 14.42 -23.15 -18.52
C ARG A 179 15.40 -22.87 -19.66
N GLU A 180 15.77 -23.92 -20.37
CA GLU A 180 16.55 -23.77 -21.59
C GLU A 180 15.75 -22.92 -22.56
N ASP A 181 16.32 -21.81 -23.05
CA ASP A 181 15.65 -20.93 -23.99
C ASP A 181 15.54 -21.64 -25.35
N THR A 182 14.65 -22.63 -25.47
CA THR A 182 14.28 -23.20 -26.77
C THR A 182 13.58 -22.15 -27.66
N TYR A 183 13.34 -20.95 -27.11
CA TYR A 183 12.90 -19.75 -27.80
C TYR A 183 14.03 -18.75 -28.11
N SER A 184 15.27 -19.19 -28.33
CA SER A 184 16.31 -18.37 -28.98
C SER A 184 16.05 -18.23 -30.49
N GLY A 185 14.85 -17.76 -30.87
CA GLY A 185 14.39 -17.75 -32.25
C GLY A 185 13.27 -16.76 -32.57
N ARG A 186 13.06 -15.70 -31.76
CA ARG A 186 12.31 -14.52 -32.22
C ARG A 186 12.58 -13.29 -31.34
N SER A 187 13.66 -12.57 -31.62
CA SER A 187 13.77 -11.13 -31.31
C SER A 187 12.85 -10.29 -32.24
N GLY A 188 11.67 -10.82 -32.56
CA GLY A 188 10.63 -10.08 -33.25
C GLY A 188 9.61 -9.65 -32.21
N ARG A 189 9.51 -8.34 -31.99
CA ARG A 189 8.40 -7.66 -31.30
C ARG A 189 7.10 -8.47 -31.42
N SER A 190 6.45 -8.68 -30.28
CA SER A 190 5.16 -9.37 -30.22
C SER A 190 4.19 -8.74 -31.22
N THR A 191 3.27 -9.54 -31.77
CA THR A 191 2.23 -9.03 -32.68
C THR A 191 1.38 -7.94 -32.00
N THR A 192 1.26 -7.99 -30.67
CA THR A 192 0.63 -6.95 -29.85
C THR A 192 1.41 -5.63 -29.85
N ASP A 193 2.75 -5.66 -29.78
CA ASP A 193 3.59 -4.45 -29.90
C ASP A 193 3.58 -3.85 -31.31
N LYS A 194 3.37 -4.67 -32.35
CA LYS A 194 3.25 -4.19 -33.73
C LYS A 194 1.88 -3.59 -34.02
N GLU A 195 0.83 -4.16 -33.44
CA GLU A 195 -0.53 -3.64 -33.53
C GLU A 195 -0.64 -2.30 -32.81
N ASP A 196 -0.07 -2.16 -31.60
CA ASP A 196 -0.03 -0.88 -30.88
C ASP A 196 0.85 0.17 -31.57
N LEU A 197 2.01 -0.21 -32.13
CA LEU A 197 2.83 0.76 -32.88
C LEU A 197 2.16 1.20 -34.20
N SER A 198 1.46 0.30 -34.88
CA SER A 198 0.69 0.64 -36.09
C SER A 198 -0.59 1.43 -35.79
N ALA A 199 -1.23 1.19 -34.64
CA ALA A 199 -2.33 2.00 -34.14
C ALA A 199 -1.86 3.39 -33.69
N PHE A 200 -0.67 3.50 -33.09
CA PHE A 200 -0.09 4.78 -32.67
C PHE A 200 0.44 5.60 -33.86
N ILE A 201 1.05 4.95 -34.86
CA ILE A 201 1.48 5.61 -36.11
C ILE A 201 0.26 5.95 -36.98
N GLY A 202 -0.76 5.10 -37.01
CA GLY A 202 -2.04 5.36 -37.69
C GLY A 202 -2.83 6.51 -37.09
N MET A 203 -2.88 6.62 -35.76
CA MET A 203 -3.50 7.76 -35.06
C MET A 203 -2.67 9.04 -35.13
N GLY A 204 -1.34 8.95 -35.16
CA GLY A 204 -0.45 10.11 -35.30
C GLY A 204 -0.60 10.82 -36.64
N VAL A 205 -0.69 10.08 -37.74
CA VAL A 205 -0.86 10.65 -39.08
C VAL A 205 -2.31 11.09 -39.33
N GLY A 206 -3.30 10.32 -38.85
CA GLY A 206 -4.73 10.66 -38.96
C GLY A 206 -5.13 11.88 -38.14
N GLY A 207 -4.60 12.02 -36.92
CA GLY A 207 -4.87 13.14 -36.02
C GLY A 207 -4.30 14.46 -36.51
N VAL A 208 -3.08 14.45 -37.08
CA VAL A 208 -2.45 15.66 -37.63
C VAL A 208 -3.17 16.13 -38.91
N LEU A 209 -3.59 15.21 -39.78
CA LEU A 209 -4.38 15.58 -40.98
C LEU A 209 -5.76 16.12 -40.62
N GLY A 210 -6.45 15.55 -39.62
CA GLY A 210 -7.73 16.04 -39.13
C GLY A 210 -7.66 17.47 -38.57
N VAL A 211 -6.62 17.76 -37.76
CA VAL A 211 -6.39 19.10 -37.20
C VAL A 211 -6.05 20.12 -38.30
N ILE A 212 -5.24 19.75 -39.29
CA ILE A 212 -4.91 20.63 -40.42
C ILE A 212 -6.15 20.95 -41.27
N ILE A 213 -7.04 19.97 -41.50
CA ILE A 213 -8.29 20.18 -42.24
C ILE A 213 -9.24 21.09 -41.47
N VAL A 214 -9.39 20.91 -40.15
CA VAL A 214 -10.21 21.80 -39.32
C VAL A 214 -9.64 23.22 -39.30
N ILE A 215 -8.33 23.39 -39.16
CA ILE A 215 -7.69 24.72 -39.22
C ILE A 215 -7.89 25.35 -40.61
N LEU A 216 -7.72 24.62 -41.70
CA LEU A 216 -7.94 25.12 -43.06
C LEU A 216 -9.40 25.50 -43.29
N LEU A 217 -10.38 24.72 -42.83
CA LEU A 217 -11.80 25.05 -42.94
C LEU A 217 -12.19 26.25 -42.08
N THR A 218 -11.59 26.40 -40.90
CA THR A 218 -11.84 27.54 -39.99
C THR A 218 -11.19 28.84 -40.49
N VAL A 219 -10.01 28.75 -41.12
CA VAL A 219 -9.33 29.91 -41.73
C VAL A 219 -10.02 30.31 -43.04
N ARG A 220 -10.54 29.35 -43.81
CA ARG A 220 -11.27 29.64 -45.07
C ARG A 220 -12.67 30.20 -44.81
N SER A 221 -13.34 29.79 -43.72
CA SER A 221 -14.66 30.34 -43.34
C SER A 221 -14.58 31.74 -42.72
N ARG A 222 -13.42 32.11 -42.12
CA ARG A 222 -13.18 33.48 -41.61
C ARG A 222 -12.78 34.50 -42.66
N ARG A 223 -12.44 34.09 -43.89
CA ARG A 223 -12.12 35.01 -45.01
C ARG A 223 -13.33 35.52 -45.79
N LYS A 224 -14.55 35.13 -45.43
CA LYS A 224 -15.79 35.62 -46.07
C LYS A 224 -16.80 36.15 -45.06
N ARG A 225 -16.47 37.21 -44.32
CA ARG A 225 -17.49 38.12 -43.78
C ARG A 225 -17.07 39.59 -43.97
N PRO A 226 -17.93 40.43 -44.56
CA PRO A 226 -17.64 41.82 -44.85
C PRO A 226 -17.64 42.67 -43.58
N ALA A 227 -16.79 43.69 -43.58
CA ALA A 227 -16.67 44.68 -42.54
C ALA A 227 -17.92 45.57 -42.43
N LYS A 228 -18.49 45.68 -41.22
CA LYS A 228 -19.28 46.84 -40.80
C LYS A 228 -19.24 46.99 -39.27
N ASP A 229 -19.19 48.26 -38.86
CA ASP A 229 -19.36 48.83 -37.51
C ASP A 229 -18.27 48.61 -36.46
N ARG A 230 -17.20 49.41 -36.63
CA ARG A 230 -16.39 49.99 -35.56
C ARG A 230 -17.02 51.32 -35.12
N GLN A 231 -17.76 51.34 -34.02
CA GLN A 231 -17.92 52.51 -33.15
C GLN A 231 -18.53 52.06 -31.82
N ASN A 232 -18.07 52.64 -30.71
CA ASN A 232 -18.49 52.40 -29.31
C ASN A 232 -17.69 51.36 -28.50
N ALA A 233 -16.43 51.69 -28.20
CA ALA A 233 -15.79 51.28 -26.93
C ALA A 233 -14.59 52.20 -26.61
N LYS A 234 -14.84 53.50 -26.45
CA LYS A 234 -13.90 54.46 -25.84
C LYS A 234 -14.69 55.49 -25.04
N ALA A 235 -15.18 55.09 -23.87
CA ALA A 235 -15.61 56.02 -22.83
C ALA A 235 -15.68 55.27 -21.48
N ARG A 236 -14.67 55.53 -20.63
CA ARG A 236 -14.68 55.58 -19.15
C ARG A 236 -13.36 55.06 -18.56
N ARG A 237 -12.34 55.88 -18.76
CA ARG A 237 -11.29 56.14 -17.77
C ARG A 237 -11.85 57.15 -16.77
N GLY A 238 -11.68 56.88 -15.48
CA GLY A 238 -11.93 57.80 -14.36
C GLY A 238 -11.83 57.01 -13.07
N ASN A 239 -10.63 56.94 -12.47
CA ASN A 239 -10.16 57.81 -11.38
C ASN A 239 -10.81 57.45 -10.03
N GLY A 240 -10.00 56.99 -9.07
CA GLY A 240 -10.48 56.58 -7.74
C GLY A 240 -9.34 56.21 -6.80
N ARG A 241 -8.60 57.21 -6.36
CA ARG A 241 -7.62 57.18 -5.27
C ARG A 241 -8.39 57.30 -3.95
N GLY A 242 -8.26 56.34 -3.04
CA GLY A 242 -8.91 56.37 -1.72
C GLY A 242 -8.15 55.55 -0.68
N LYS A 243 -7.48 56.27 0.23
CA LYS A 243 -6.91 55.78 1.49
C LYS A 243 -8.03 55.71 2.54
N ALA A 244 -8.20 54.57 3.19
CA ALA A 244 -8.75 54.37 4.54
C ALA A 244 -8.30 52.95 4.93
N GLY A 245 -7.57 52.69 6.01
CA GLY A 245 -7.94 53.06 7.37
C GLY A 245 -8.96 52.05 7.89
N GLN A 246 -8.57 50.78 8.06
CA GLN A 246 -9.37 49.79 8.80
C GLN A 246 -8.67 49.49 10.14
N SER A 247 -9.12 50.24 11.13
CA SER A 247 -9.15 49.88 12.54
C SER A 247 -9.88 48.56 12.75
N GLY A 248 -9.53 47.88 13.86
CA GLY A 248 -9.94 46.53 14.19
C GLY A 248 -11.42 46.26 14.03
N GLU A 249 -11.73 45.31 13.16
CA GLU A 249 -13.02 44.64 13.06
C GLU A 249 -12.79 43.21 13.54
N VAL A 250 -13.50 42.82 14.60
CA VAL A 250 -13.49 41.46 15.15
C VAL A 250 -13.85 40.52 14.01
N ALA A 251 -12.85 39.74 13.56
CA ALA A 251 -12.98 38.86 12.42
C ALA A 251 -14.12 37.85 12.69
N ALA A 252 -15.18 37.92 11.88
CA ALA A 252 -16.14 36.83 11.76
C ALA A 252 -15.39 35.49 11.59
N PRO A 253 -15.90 34.37 12.15
CA PRO A 253 -15.28 33.06 11.96
C PRO A 253 -15.19 32.80 10.46
N ARG A 254 -13.97 32.75 9.92
CA ARG A 254 -13.76 32.28 8.54
C ARG A 254 -14.14 30.80 8.54
N GLU A 255 -15.07 30.43 7.66
CA GLU A 255 -15.55 29.05 7.46
C GLU A 255 -14.39 28.05 7.38
N PRO A 256 -14.55 26.83 7.92
CA PRO A 256 -13.57 25.77 7.74
C PRO A 256 -13.31 25.52 6.26
N VAL A 257 -12.10 25.07 5.94
CA VAL A 257 -11.71 24.75 4.57
C VAL A 257 -12.71 23.75 4.00
N SER A 258 -13.28 24.05 2.82
CA SER A 258 -14.25 23.16 2.21
C SER A 258 -13.59 21.83 1.81
N VAL A 259 -14.26 20.72 2.12
CA VAL A 259 -13.82 19.37 1.75
C VAL A 259 -13.51 19.27 0.26
N SER A 260 -14.33 19.91 -0.58
CA SER A 260 -14.15 19.93 -2.04
C SER A 260 -12.86 20.62 -2.49
N ALA A 261 -12.42 21.68 -1.80
CA ALA A 261 -11.17 22.36 -2.11
C ALA A 261 -9.96 21.46 -1.78
N VAL A 262 -9.99 20.80 -0.63
CA VAL A 262 -8.92 19.86 -0.21
C VAL A 262 -8.86 18.66 -1.15
N ARG A 263 -10.01 18.09 -1.53
CA ARG A 263 -10.09 17.01 -2.54
C ARG A 263 -9.48 17.41 -3.87
N THR A 264 -9.86 18.58 -4.40
CA THR A 264 -9.30 19.10 -5.66
C THR A 264 -7.79 19.29 -5.56
N GLN A 265 -7.28 19.65 -4.37
CA GLN A 265 -5.85 19.72 -4.13
C GLN A 265 -5.22 18.31 -4.14
N ALA A 266 -5.81 17.34 -3.45
CA ALA A 266 -5.34 15.95 -3.46
C ALA A 266 -5.30 15.36 -4.88
N ASP A 267 -6.37 15.48 -5.66
CA ASP A 267 -6.47 14.91 -7.02
C ASP A 267 -5.41 15.49 -7.97
N ARG A 268 -5.14 16.80 -7.85
CA ARG A 268 -4.06 17.46 -8.61
C ARG A 268 -2.69 16.93 -8.23
N TRP A 269 -2.45 16.64 -6.95
CA TRP A 269 -1.16 16.13 -6.48
C TRP A 269 -0.98 14.65 -6.79
N ILE A 270 -2.04 13.83 -6.71
CA ILE A 270 -2.04 12.44 -7.18
C ILE A 270 -1.63 12.40 -8.65
N SER A 271 -2.24 13.25 -9.48
CA SER A 271 -1.90 13.36 -10.91
C SER A 271 -0.44 13.79 -11.16
N LYS A 272 0.14 14.61 -10.28
CA LYS A 272 1.56 15.01 -10.36
C LYS A 272 2.50 13.88 -9.93
N ALA A 273 2.17 13.21 -8.82
CA ALA A 273 2.91 12.07 -8.30
C ALA A 273 2.95 10.94 -9.33
N ASP A 274 1.82 10.64 -9.97
CA ASP A 274 1.74 9.67 -11.07
C ASP A 274 2.73 9.96 -12.19
N LYS A 275 2.77 11.22 -12.65
CA LYS A 275 3.71 11.63 -13.70
C LYS A 275 5.15 11.54 -13.25
N ALA A 276 5.44 11.91 -12.00
CA ALA A 276 6.79 11.83 -11.44
C ALA A 276 7.25 10.38 -11.28
N LEU A 277 6.38 9.48 -10.80
CA LEU A 277 6.65 8.05 -10.67
C LEU A 277 6.95 7.42 -12.03
N ARG A 278 6.12 7.69 -13.05
CA ARG A 278 6.40 7.24 -14.43
C ARG A 278 7.74 7.77 -14.97
N GLY A 279 8.10 9.01 -14.61
CA GLY A 279 9.40 9.59 -14.95
C GLY A 279 10.57 8.90 -14.25
N LEU A 280 10.40 8.52 -12.98
CA LEU A 280 11.37 7.72 -12.23
C LEU A 280 11.51 6.32 -12.83
N GLU A 281 10.41 5.62 -13.11
CA GLU A 281 10.41 4.32 -13.79
C GLU A 281 11.11 4.37 -15.15
N SER A 282 10.91 5.44 -15.91
CA SER A 282 11.59 5.65 -17.19
C SER A 282 13.11 5.82 -17.01
N ARG A 283 13.55 6.50 -15.95
CA ARG A 283 14.98 6.64 -15.60
C ARG A 283 15.58 5.32 -15.15
N ILE A 284 14.85 4.53 -14.36
CA ILE A 284 15.27 3.18 -13.95
C ILE A 284 15.50 2.32 -15.20
N LYS A 285 14.52 2.26 -16.11
CA LYS A 285 14.64 1.52 -17.38
C LYS A 285 15.80 1.98 -18.28
N ALA A 286 16.15 3.27 -18.23
CA ALA A 286 17.27 3.83 -18.99
C ALA A 286 18.63 3.61 -18.31
N SER A 287 18.65 3.31 -17.01
CA SER A 287 19.86 3.02 -16.26
C SER A 287 20.36 1.62 -16.62
N ARG A 288 21.65 1.50 -16.96
CA ARG A 288 22.28 0.19 -17.22
C ARG A 288 22.44 -0.65 -15.95
N ASP A 289 22.60 0.03 -14.82
CA ASP A 289 22.59 -0.58 -13.50
C ASP A 289 21.32 -0.09 -12.79
N ASN A 290 20.36 -0.98 -12.55
CA ASN A 290 19.17 -0.70 -11.74
C ASN A 290 19.61 -0.44 -10.29
N SER A 291 20.09 0.79 -10.02
CA SER A 291 20.60 1.16 -8.70
C SER A 291 19.53 0.89 -7.65
N LEU A 292 19.91 0.19 -6.59
CA LEU A 292 19.03 -0.14 -5.48
C LEU A 292 18.33 1.11 -4.92
N ASP A 293 19.03 2.24 -4.86
CA ASP A 293 18.46 3.54 -4.46
C ASP A 293 17.28 3.98 -5.33
N LEU A 294 17.37 3.80 -6.65
CA LEU A 294 16.27 4.18 -7.55
C LEU A 294 15.07 3.26 -7.38
N LEU A 295 15.30 1.97 -7.13
CA LEU A 295 14.24 0.99 -6.86
C LEU A 295 13.58 1.26 -5.51
N ASP A 296 14.37 1.55 -4.48
CA ASP A 296 13.88 1.92 -3.14
C ASP A 296 12.99 3.16 -3.22
N ARG A 297 13.43 4.18 -3.96
CA ARG A 297 12.66 5.41 -4.20
C ARG A 297 11.38 5.16 -4.99
N ARG A 298 11.41 4.29 -6.00
CA ARG A 298 10.22 3.95 -6.77
C ARG A 298 9.20 3.28 -5.86
N ASP A 299 9.63 2.29 -5.07
CA ASP A 299 8.76 1.54 -4.18
C ASP A 299 8.18 2.46 -3.08
N ASP A 300 8.97 3.38 -2.53
CA ASP A 300 8.47 4.36 -1.54
C ASP A 300 7.48 5.35 -2.14
N ALA A 301 7.77 5.89 -3.34
CA ALA A 301 6.84 6.76 -4.04
C ALA A 301 5.53 6.04 -4.39
N ALA A 302 5.60 4.78 -4.83
CA ALA A 302 4.44 3.96 -5.14
C ALA A 302 3.57 3.71 -3.90
N ARG A 303 4.16 3.25 -2.78
CA ARG A 303 3.43 3.02 -1.52
C ARG A 303 2.68 4.27 -1.04
N ARG A 304 3.35 5.43 -1.05
CA ARG A 304 2.71 6.70 -0.65
C ARG A 304 1.58 7.09 -1.60
N LEU A 305 1.77 6.89 -2.90
CA LEU A 305 0.75 7.19 -3.90
C LEU A 305 -0.47 6.26 -3.77
N ASP A 306 -0.26 4.98 -3.51
CA ASP A 306 -1.33 4.01 -3.31
C ASP A 306 -2.09 4.30 -2.01
N ALA A 307 -1.40 4.59 -0.90
CA ALA A 307 -2.05 5.05 0.33
C ALA A 307 -2.84 6.36 0.11
N ALA A 308 -2.35 7.28 -0.72
CA ALA A 308 -3.09 8.48 -1.09
C ALA A 308 -4.38 8.15 -1.88
N ARG A 309 -4.31 7.18 -2.80
CA ARG A 309 -5.47 6.69 -3.55
C ARG A 309 -6.46 5.99 -2.64
N THR A 310 -6.02 5.14 -1.71
CA THR A 310 -6.87 4.52 -0.70
C THR A 310 -7.68 5.56 0.07
N LEU A 311 -7.03 6.61 0.59
CA LEU A 311 -7.71 7.70 1.30
C LEU A 311 -8.65 8.52 0.40
N ARG A 312 -8.43 8.55 -0.92
CA ARG A 312 -9.37 9.17 -1.87
C ARG A 312 -10.52 8.26 -2.25
N SER A 313 -10.26 6.97 -2.38
CA SER A 313 -11.19 5.93 -2.78
C SER A 313 -12.06 5.45 -1.62
N SER A 314 -11.67 5.70 -0.37
CA SER A 314 -12.47 5.45 0.84
C SER A 314 -13.76 6.29 0.94
N GLU A 315 -14.25 6.80 -0.20
CA GLU A 315 -15.61 7.25 -0.47
C GLU A 315 -16.67 6.12 -0.30
N SER A 316 -16.31 4.93 0.19
CA SER A 316 -17.20 3.77 0.35
C SER A 316 -17.27 3.15 1.75
N VAL A 317 -16.64 3.73 2.79
CA VAL A 317 -17.26 3.59 4.12
C VAL A 317 -18.54 4.38 3.99
N PRO A 318 -19.73 3.78 4.17
CA PRO A 318 -20.97 4.55 4.12
C PRO A 318 -20.73 5.78 4.98
N ALA A 319 -21.13 6.95 4.49
CA ALA A 319 -21.49 8.00 5.41
C ALA A 319 -22.47 7.34 6.38
N THR A 320 -21.99 6.82 7.51
CA THR A 320 -22.77 6.65 8.70
C THR A 320 -23.23 8.07 8.93
N ALA A 321 -24.44 8.35 8.44
CA ALA A 321 -24.83 9.66 7.93
C ALA A 321 -24.25 10.80 8.80
N GLY A 322 -23.32 11.58 8.25
CA GLY A 322 -22.82 12.81 8.89
C GLY A 322 -21.57 12.70 9.77
N ASP A 323 -20.44 12.22 9.26
CA ASP A 323 -19.11 12.60 9.78
C ASP A 323 -18.24 13.32 8.72
N PRO A 324 -18.49 14.63 8.49
CA PRO A 324 -17.71 15.44 7.54
C PRO A 324 -16.23 15.59 7.93
N SER A 325 -15.83 15.24 9.15
CA SER A 325 -14.44 15.31 9.60
C SER A 325 -13.59 14.16 9.09
N GLY A 326 -14.15 12.94 9.04
CA GLY A 326 -13.45 11.80 8.45
C GLY A 326 -13.12 12.04 6.98
N GLU A 327 -14.06 12.62 6.23
CA GLU A 327 -13.90 12.94 4.82
C GLU A 327 -12.85 14.05 4.58
N LEU A 328 -12.87 15.09 5.42
CA LEU A 328 -11.92 16.20 5.36
C LEU A 328 -10.49 15.75 5.72
N THR A 329 -10.35 14.95 6.78
CA THR A 329 -9.05 14.41 7.22
C THR A 329 -8.50 13.40 6.21
N ALA A 330 -9.33 12.52 5.64
CA ALA A 330 -8.91 11.62 4.56
C ALA A 330 -8.41 12.40 3.32
N ALA A 331 -9.15 13.44 2.90
CA ALA A 331 -8.72 14.29 1.79
C ALA A 331 -7.38 15.01 2.06
N ALA A 332 -7.17 15.50 3.29
CA ALA A 332 -5.91 16.12 3.69
C ALA A 332 -4.76 15.11 3.75
N GLY A 333 -4.99 13.92 4.30
CA GLY A 333 -4.02 12.82 4.31
C GLY A 333 -3.62 12.40 2.89
N ALA A 334 -4.60 12.23 1.99
CA ALA A 334 -4.35 11.94 0.58
C ALA A 334 -3.50 13.03 -0.09
N PHE A 335 -3.80 14.30 0.17
CA PHE A 335 -3.01 15.41 -0.34
C PHE A 335 -1.54 15.33 0.13
N VAL A 336 -1.31 15.08 1.43
CA VAL A 336 0.05 15.00 1.99
C VAL A 336 0.81 13.83 1.37
N LEU A 337 0.23 12.63 1.37
CA LEU A 337 0.86 11.43 0.84
C LEU A 337 1.18 11.57 -0.66
N ALA A 338 0.27 12.14 -1.45
CA ALA A 338 0.53 12.40 -2.86
C ALA A 338 1.65 13.43 -3.09
N ARG A 339 1.74 14.48 -2.25
CA ARG A 339 2.85 15.44 -2.32
C ARG A 339 4.17 14.77 -1.97
N GLN A 340 4.21 13.94 -0.93
CA GLN A 340 5.42 13.22 -0.53
C GLN A 340 5.85 12.22 -1.62
N ALA A 341 4.90 11.45 -2.19
CA ALA A 341 5.15 10.56 -3.32
C ALA A 341 5.81 11.30 -4.51
N TRP A 342 5.30 12.50 -4.83
CA TRP A 342 5.90 13.36 -5.86
C TRP A 342 7.34 13.79 -5.50
N GLN A 343 7.63 14.12 -4.24
CA GLN A 343 8.98 14.51 -3.79
C GLN A 343 9.97 13.34 -3.91
N VAL A 344 9.59 12.16 -3.41
CA VAL A 344 10.41 10.94 -3.48
C VAL A 344 10.75 10.61 -4.94
N ALA A 345 9.73 10.64 -5.81
CA ALA A 345 9.91 10.38 -7.24
C ALA A 345 10.77 11.44 -7.94
N GLY A 346 10.71 12.71 -7.49
CA GLY A 346 11.34 13.87 -8.11
C GLY A 346 12.80 14.16 -7.74
N ASP A 347 13.42 13.37 -6.85
CA ASP A 347 14.78 13.59 -6.31
C ASP A 347 14.86 14.62 -5.18
N GLY A 348 13.71 14.97 -4.61
CA GLY A 348 13.64 15.83 -3.43
C GLY A 348 13.67 15.01 -2.15
N THR A 349 14.35 15.54 -1.13
CA THR A 349 14.17 15.08 0.26
C THR A 349 12.70 15.28 0.65
N VAL A 350 12.08 14.24 1.21
CA VAL A 350 10.71 14.31 1.72
C VAL A 350 10.64 15.39 2.78
N GLN A 351 9.78 16.38 2.56
CA GLN A 351 9.58 17.46 3.52
C GLN A 351 8.33 17.15 4.34
N PRO A 352 8.37 17.31 5.68
CA PRO A 352 7.20 17.11 6.49
C PRO A 352 6.12 18.14 6.12
N PRO A 353 4.83 17.82 6.27
CA PRO A 353 3.78 18.83 6.17
C PRO A 353 3.92 19.86 7.31
N CYS A 354 3.28 21.01 7.13
CA CYS A 354 3.15 21.97 8.22
C CYS A 354 2.23 21.37 9.29
N PHE A 355 2.72 21.25 10.52
CA PHE A 355 1.99 20.71 11.66
C PHE A 355 0.65 21.42 11.87
N PHE A 356 0.60 22.74 11.73
CA PHE A 356 -0.64 23.50 11.97
C PHE A 356 -1.71 23.29 10.89
N ASP A 357 -1.31 23.14 9.63
CA ASP A 357 -2.24 22.86 8.55
C ASP A 357 -1.51 22.07 7.46
N PRO A 358 -1.86 20.79 7.26
CA PRO A 358 -1.16 19.94 6.31
C PRO A 358 -1.26 20.47 4.88
N THR A 359 -2.31 21.23 4.56
CA THR A 359 -2.59 21.81 3.22
C THR A 359 -1.69 22.98 2.86
N HIS A 360 -0.99 23.56 3.83
CA HIS A 360 0.00 24.61 3.62
C HIS A 360 1.26 24.11 2.89
N GLN A 361 2.17 25.05 2.62
CA GLN A 361 3.53 24.73 2.19
C GLN A 361 4.23 23.79 3.20
N PRO A 362 5.24 23.01 2.77
CA PRO A 362 5.95 22.11 3.66
C PRO A 362 6.53 22.80 4.90
N GLY A 363 6.58 22.05 6.00
CA GLY A 363 7.11 22.48 7.29
C GLY A 363 8.62 22.54 7.30
N THR A 364 9.19 23.61 6.77
CA THR A 364 10.64 23.80 6.60
C THR A 364 11.30 24.51 7.78
N VAL A 365 10.52 24.97 8.76
CA VAL A 365 11.01 25.69 9.94
C VAL A 365 10.57 24.92 11.19
N GLN A 366 11.50 24.62 12.10
CA GLN A 366 11.13 24.10 13.42
C GLN A 366 10.60 25.24 14.28
N ALA A 367 9.38 25.10 14.79
CA ALA A 367 8.75 26.13 15.61
C ALA A 367 8.40 25.57 16.99
N ALA A 368 8.74 26.33 18.03
CA ALA A 368 8.35 26.02 19.40
C ALA A 368 6.82 26.12 19.54
N TRP A 369 6.19 25.02 19.97
CA TRP A 369 4.74 24.92 20.09
C TRP A 369 4.26 24.89 21.53
N SER A 370 4.91 24.08 22.36
CA SER A 370 4.68 24.00 23.81
C SER A 370 6.01 23.83 24.54
N GLU A 371 6.00 23.85 25.87
CA GLU A 371 7.21 23.66 26.67
C GLU A 371 7.94 22.37 26.26
N GLY A 372 9.13 22.52 25.69
CA GLY A 372 9.96 21.42 25.21
C GLY A 372 9.46 20.70 23.95
N THR A 373 8.46 21.22 23.24
CA THR A 373 7.95 20.60 22.00
C THR A 373 8.15 21.54 20.81
N GLU A 374 8.93 21.07 19.83
CA GLU A 374 9.08 21.70 18.52
C GLU A 374 8.32 20.92 17.46
N VAL A 375 7.73 21.63 16.50
CA VAL A 375 6.98 21.02 15.39
C VAL A 375 7.40 21.65 14.07
N PRO A 376 7.41 20.89 12.96
CA PRO A 376 7.69 21.45 11.65
C PRO A 376 6.53 22.35 11.20
N ALA A 377 6.82 23.60 10.90
CA ALA A 377 5.85 24.61 10.50
C ALA A 377 6.25 25.27 9.18
N CYS A 378 5.25 25.69 8.40
CA CYS A 378 5.54 26.53 7.24
C CYS A 378 6.03 27.92 7.71
N PRO A 379 6.77 28.66 6.87
CA PRO A 379 7.31 29.98 7.26
C PRO A 379 6.27 30.99 7.72
N ASN A 380 5.00 30.83 7.34
CA ASN A 380 3.92 31.71 7.80
C ASN A 380 3.45 31.36 9.22
N CYS A 381 3.29 30.06 9.52
CA CYS A 381 2.89 29.60 10.85
C CYS A 381 4.00 29.82 11.88
N ALA A 382 5.27 29.60 11.51
CA ALA A 382 6.41 29.89 12.38
C ALA A 382 6.44 31.38 12.78
N ARG A 383 6.26 32.31 11.83
CA ARG A 383 6.19 33.76 12.10
C ARG A 383 4.99 34.20 12.95
N LEU A 384 3.92 33.41 13.01
CA LEU A 384 2.81 33.68 13.92
C LEU A 384 3.22 33.33 15.36
N LEU A 385 3.82 32.16 15.55
CA LEU A 385 4.31 31.72 16.86
C LEU A 385 5.40 32.64 17.41
N GLU A 386 6.33 33.09 16.58
CA GLU A 386 7.36 34.07 16.97
C GLU A 386 6.79 35.38 17.50
N ARG A 387 5.56 35.74 17.09
CA ARG A 387 4.83 36.93 17.56
C ARG A 387 3.94 36.66 18.78
N GLY A 388 3.98 35.44 19.33
CA GLY A 388 3.09 35.02 20.42
C GLY A 388 1.66 34.76 19.97
N GLU A 389 1.41 34.60 18.67
CA GLU A 389 0.10 34.31 18.10
C GLU A 389 -0.05 32.80 17.82
N THR A 390 -1.21 32.23 18.10
CA THR A 390 -1.52 30.83 17.75
C THR A 390 -1.90 30.72 16.27
N PRO A 391 -1.19 29.92 15.44
CA PRO A 391 -1.61 29.65 14.09
C PRO A 391 -3.01 29.05 14.05
N ARG A 392 -3.82 29.45 13.07
CA ARG A 392 -5.10 28.78 12.83
C ARG A 392 -4.80 27.36 12.40
N GLY A 393 -5.28 26.40 13.18
CA GLY A 393 -5.13 24.99 12.85
C GLY A 393 -5.99 24.57 11.69
N PHE A 394 -5.64 23.43 11.11
CA PHE A 394 -6.55 22.70 10.25
C PHE A 394 -7.76 22.27 11.06
N LEU A 395 -8.88 22.93 10.75
CA LEU A 395 -10.11 22.80 11.51
C LEU A 395 -10.90 21.58 11.02
N VAL A 396 -11.37 20.80 11.98
CA VAL A 396 -12.21 19.63 11.81
C VAL A 396 -13.44 19.77 12.68
N TRP A 397 -14.54 19.14 12.29
CA TRP A 397 -15.77 19.13 13.08
C TRP A 397 -15.68 18.11 14.21
N LYS A 398 -15.85 18.56 15.45
CA LYS A 398 -15.98 17.70 16.61
C LYS A 398 -17.45 17.65 17.03
N LYS A 399 -17.99 16.43 17.11
CA LYS A 399 -19.30 16.19 17.73
C LYS A 399 -19.19 16.47 19.22
N SER A 400 -20.14 17.22 19.76
CA SER A 400 -20.18 17.66 21.15
C SER A 400 -21.62 17.64 21.68
N GLY A 401 -21.77 17.79 22.99
CA GLY A 401 -23.07 17.75 23.68
C GLY A 401 -23.55 16.33 24.00
N LEU A 402 -24.54 16.23 24.91
CA LEU A 402 -25.05 14.98 25.51
C LEU A 402 -25.64 13.99 24.49
N PHE A 403 -25.92 14.44 23.26
CA PHE A 403 -26.49 13.63 22.17
C PHE A 403 -25.71 13.74 20.85
N GLY A 404 -24.52 14.35 20.84
CA GLY A 404 -23.70 14.51 19.62
C GLY A 404 -24.33 15.38 18.52
N MET A 405 -25.33 16.19 18.87
CA MET A 405 -26.04 17.08 17.94
C MET A 405 -25.33 18.42 17.72
N ASP A 406 -24.48 18.84 18.65
CA ASP A 406 -23.71 20.09 18.52
C ASP A 406 -22.39 19.81 17.79
N GLN A 407 -22.10 20.60 16.75
CA GLN A 407 -20.84 20.53 16.01
C GLN A 407 -20.02 21.79 16.24
N SER A 408 -18.78 21.63 16.68
CA SER A 408 -17.82 22.73 16.80
C SER A 408 -16.61 22.48 15.91
N ALA A 409 -16.15 23.52 15.22
CA ALA A 409 -14.90 23.47 14.46
C ALA A 409 -13.73 23.63 15.44
N VAL A 410 -12.90 22.60 15.56
CA VAL A 410 -11.74 22.57 16.45
C VAL A 410 -10.47 22.23 15.67
N PRO A 411 -9.28 22.67 16.10
CA PRO A 411 -8.04 22.22 15.51
C PRO A 411 -7.87 20.71 15.62
N TYR A 412 -7.37 20.06 14.57
CA TYR A 412 -7.29 18.61 14.52
C TYR A 412 -6.46 17.98 15.65
N TRP A 413 -5.43 18.68 16.15
CA TRP A 413 -4.59 18.21 17.27
C TRP A 413 -5.32 18.18 18.62
N THR A 414 -6.60 18.58 18.67
CA THR A 414 -7.47 18.48 19.85
C THR A 414 -8.39 17.25 19.82
N LEU A 415 -8.35 16.47 18.72
CA LEU A 415 -9.04 15.18 18.63
C LEU A 415 -8.24 14.08 19.34
N ASP A 416 -8.92 13.01 19.76
CA ASP A 416 -8.25 11.85 20.34
C ASP A 416 -7.44 11.11 19.25
N PRO A 417 -6.11 10.97 19.39
CA PRO A 417 -5.28 10.25 18.43
C PRO A 417 -5.72 8.80 18.17
N LYS A 418 -6.41 8.16 19.12
CA LYS A 418 -6.88 6.77 18.98
C LYS A 418 -8.03 6.65 17.98
N GLU A 419 -8.80 7.71 17.78
CA GLU A 419 -9.98 7.70 16.91
C GLU A 419 -9.62 7.94 15.45
N GLN A 420 -8.48 8.61 15.16
CA GLN A 420 -8.08 8.97 13.80
C GLN A 420 -6.56 8.82 13.59
N PRO A 421 -6.09 7.77 12.88
CA PRO A 421 -4.66 7.53 12.67
C PRO A 421 -3.92 8.66 11.94
N LEU A 422 -4.62 9.40 11.07
CA LEU A 422 -4.08 10.57 10.37
C LEU A 422 -3.73 11.70 11.34
N VAL A 423 -4.55 11.90 12.39
CA VAL A 423 -4.34 12.90 13.43
C VAL A 423 -3.18 12.51 14.34
N ALA A 424 -3.06 11.22 14.67
CA ALA A 424 -2.02 10.72 15.57
C ALA A 424 -0.59 11.01 15.10
N THR A 425 -0.36 11.05 13.79
CA THR A 425 0.95 11.34 13.19
C THR A 425 1.13 12.83 12.85
N GLY A 426 0.14 13.67 13.11
CA GLY A 426 0.09 15.03 12.60
C GLY A 426 0.09 15.07 11.06
N PHE A 427 -0.63 14.15 10.42
CA PHE A 427 -0.57 13.89 8.97
C PHE A 427 0.84 13.57 8.46
N GLY A 428 1.68 12.96 9.28
CA GLY A 428 3.09 12.68 8.95
C GLY A 428 4.06 13.83 9.24
N SER A 429 3.66 14.84 10.00
CA SER A 429 4.58 15.90 10.48
C SER A 429 5.42 15.43 11.67
N LEU A 430 4.89 14.52 12.50
CA LEU A 430 5.58 14.03 13.69
C LEU A 430 6.29 12.70 13.43
N GLU A 431 5.68 11.82 12.63
CA GLU A 431 6.19 10.48 12.32
C GLU A 431 6.00 10.20 10.81
N ASP A 432 7.05 9.73 10.13
CA ASP A 432 6.97 9.36 8.70
C ASP A 432 6.51 7.90 8.51
N ASP A 433 5.41 7.52 9.14
CA ASP A 433 4.81 6.18 9.05
C ASP A 433 3.34 6.19 8.58
N LEU A 434 2.91 7.33 8.01
CA LEU A 434 1.53 7.56 7.61
C LEU A 434 1.06 6.57 6.54
N ALA A 435 1.89 6.31 5.52
CA ALA A 435 1.54 5.39 4.44
C ALA A 435 1.32 3.96 4.99
N GLU A 436 2.18 3.54 5.92
CA GLU A 436 2.13 2.24 6.58
C GLU A 436 0.92 2.09 7.49
N ARG A 437 0.47 3.18 8.13
CA ARG A 437 -0.75 3.16 8.96
C ARG A 437 -2.00 3.05 8.10
N VAL A 438 -2.05 3.75 6.97
CA VAL A 438 -3.16 3.67 6.00
C VAL A 438 -3.24 2.26 5.41
N GLY A 439 -2.12 1.70 4.95
CA GLY A 439 -2.12 0.32 4.42
C GLY A 439 -2.58 -0.71 5.45
N ARG A 440 -2.16 -0.59 6.72
CA ARG A 440 -2.63 -1.47 7.81
C ARG A 440 -4.12 -1.36 8.13
N GLN A 441 -4.80 -0.28 7.74
CA GLN A 441 -6.25 -0.17 7.92
C GLN A 441 -7.03 -0.96 6.86
N GLU A 442 -6.46 -1.23 5.68
CA GLU A 442 -7.10 -2.09 4.68
C GLU A 442 -7.10 -3.57 5.10
N ASP A 443 -6.10 -4.00 5.87
CA ASP A 443 -5.94 -5.39 6.34
C ASP A 443 -6.85 -5.76 7.54
N LYS A 444 -7.62 -4.81 8.09
CA LYS A 444 -8.53 -5.02 9.23
C LYS A 444 -9.98 -4.99 8.80
#